data_AF-A0A1C6NIC2-F1
#
_entry.id   AF-A0A1C6NIC2-F1
#
_cell.length_a   1.000
_cell.length_b   1.000
_cell.length_c   1.000
_cell.angle_alpha   90.00
_cell.angle_beta   90.00
_cell.angle_gamma   90.00
#
_symmetry.space_group_name_H-M   'P 1'
#
loop_
_entity.id
_entity.type
_entity.pdbx_description
1 polymer ?
#
loop_
_entity_poly.entity_id
_entity_poly.type
_entity_poly.pdbx_seq_one_letter_code
_entity_poly.pdbx_strand_id
1 'polypeptide(L)'
;MRTLLRRLTGAAALVFALVFAFPTSATAAEIGAAARSDAAQSVSAQSAQAAGEGVLSDRFPTGEAPGTGSLPDAPRDERSGFTAWSYHITSSCSGLEGPIRQGANFWGDAQETSSSGTPVECTGGYVQGCGGGNVVGCNWGQGDRIMLSTLVSDFALLAAHEFGHNWYGHSDPGCASWASAYDVMRPTMC
;
A
#
# COMPACT_ATOMS: atom_id res chain seq x y z
N MET A 1 -18.64 35.86 -60.71
CA MET A 1 -18.81 34.43 -60.41
C MET A 1 -19.49 34.27 -59.05
N ARG A 2 -20.68 33.63 -59.05
CA ARG A 2 -21.32 32.81 -57.99
C ARG A 2 -21.62 33.39 -56.59
N THR A 3 -22.84 33.94 -56.48
CA THR A 3 -23.99 33.57 -55.62
C THR A 3 -23.86 33.21 -54.13
N LEU A 4 -24.82 33.76 -53.37
CA LEU A 4 -25.18 33.65 -51.95
C LEU A 4 -25.69 32.29 -51.42
N LEU A 5 -25.62 32.17 -50.07
CA LEU A 5 -26.51 31.48 -49.08
C LEU A 5 -26.66 29.94 -49.08
N ARG A 6 -26.46 29.32 -47.90
CA ARG A 6 -27.53 28.65 -47.11
C ARG A 6 -27.06 28.13 -45.73
N ARG A 7 -27.95 28.31 -44.73
CA ARG A 7 -27.94 27.75 -43.35
C ARG A 7 -28.53 26.34 -43.33
N LEU A 8 -28.09 25.47 -42.42
CA LEU A 8 -28.82 24.35 -41.78
C LEU A 8 -28.15 24.07 -40.41
N THR A 9 -28.66 24.50 -39.24
CA THR A 9 -29.57 23.78 -38.31
C THR A 9 -29.53 22.25 -38.31
N GLY A 10 -29.29 21.65 -37.15
CA GLY A 10 -29.53 20.23 -36.85
C GLY A 10 -29.09 19.84 -35.44
N ALA A 11 -30.02 19.93 -34.48
CA ALA A 11 -29.89 19.41 -33.12
C ALA A 11 -30.18 17.90 -33.09
N ALA A 12 -29.49 17.15 -32.22
CA ALA A 12 -29.96 15.86 -31.73
C ALA A 12 -29.31 15.54 -30.37
N ALA A 13 -30.09 15.70 -29.30
CA ALA A 13 -29.81 15.15 -27.99
C ALA A 13 -30.32 13.70 -27.96
N LEU A 14 -29.53 12.78 -27.40
CA LEU A 14 -30.02 11.46 -27.00
C LEU A 14 -29.53 11.16 -25.58
N VAL A 15 -30.49 11.22 -24.66
CA VAL A 15 -30.41 10.74 -23.28
C VAL A 15 -30.82 9.27 -23.31
N PHE A 16 -30.03 8.39 -22.71
CA PHE A 16 -30.46 7.04 -22.34
C PHE A 16 -30.09 6.79 -20.87
N ALA A 17 -31.11 6.83 -20.02
CA ALA A 17 -31.05 6.39 -18.64
C ALA A 17 -31.41 4.90 -18.59
N LEU A 18 -30.55 4.06 -18.01
CA LEU A 18 -30.84 2.67 -17.68
C LEU A 18 -30.83 2.53 -16.15
N VAL A 19 -32.04 2.47 -15.60
CA VAL A 19 -32.31 2.10 -14.21
C VAL A 19 -32.36 0.57 -14.16
N PHE A 20 -31.45 -0.06 -13.42
CA PHE A 20 -31.59 -1.45 -13.00
C PHE A 20 -31.94 -1.47 -11.51
N ALA A 21 -33.15 -1.95 -11.22
CA ALA A 21 -33.63 -2.25 -9.87
C ALA A 21 -34.21 -3.66 -9.89
N PHE A 22 -33.66 -4.59 -9.11
CA PHE A 22 -34.25 -5.90 -8.72
C PHE A 22 -33.40 -6.52 -7.57
N PRO A 23 -33.91 -7.48 -6.78
CA PRO A 23 -34.58 -7.21 -5.49
C PRO A 23 -33.80 -7.81 -4.29
N THR A 24 -34.06 -7.30 -3.09
CA THR A 24 -33.72 -7.96 -1.84
C THR A 24 -34.68 -9.12 -1.58
N SER A 25 -34.15 -10.31 -1.26
CA SER A 25 -34.92 -11.42 -0.73
C SER A 25 -34.13 -12.09 0.39
N ALA A 26 -34.48 -11.72 1.62
CA ALA A 26 -34.11 -12.46 2.81
C ALA A 26 -35.10 -13.62 3.00
N THR A 27 -34.60 -14.84 3.17
CA THR A 27 -35.35 -15.89 3.87
C THR A 27 -34.38 -16.60 4.82
N ALA A 28 -34.65 -16.47 6.11
CA ALA A 28 -34.14 -17.36 7.14
C ALA A 28 -35.14 -18.51 7.28
N ALA A 29 -34.64 -19.74 7.17
CA ALA A 29 -35.31 -20.93 7.67
C ALA A 29 -34.24 -21.97 8.00
N GLU A 30 -33.94 -22.11 9.30
CA GLU A 30 -33.37 -23.33 9.85
C GLU A 30 -34.44 -24.45 9.77
N ILE A 31 -34.02 -25.69 9.51
CA ILE A 31 -34.45 -26.97 10.14
C ILE A 31 -33.69 -28.13 9.47
N GLY A 32 -32.87 -28.83 10.26
CA GLY A 32 -32.93 -30.30 10.38
C GLY A 32 -32.29 -31.21 9.31
N ALA A 33 -31.03 -31.59 9.58
CA ALA A 33 -30.43 -32.94 9.50
C ALA A 33 -30.92 -33.97 8.45
N ALA A 34 -30.04 -34.35 7.52
CA ALA A 34 -29.79 -35.75 7.12
C ALA A 34 -28.49 -35.87 6.29
N ALA A 35 -27.71 -36.89 6.61
CA ALA A 35 -26.36 -37.18 6.14
C ALA A 35 -26.22 -37.48 4.63
N ARG A 36 -25.04 -37.13 4.07
CA ARG A 36 -24.05 -38.03 3.43
C ARG A 36 -23.12 -37.24 2.51
N SER A 37 -21.82 -37.24 2.80
CA SER A 37 -20.76 -37.82 1.97
C SER A 37 -19.40 -37.41 2.53
N ASP A 38 -18.76 -38.37 3.20
CA ASP A 38 -17.33 -38.38 3.47
C ASP A 38 -16.51 -38.28 2.17
N ALA A 39 -15.25 -37.86 2.33
CA ALA A 39 -14.14 -37.91 1.39
C ALA A 39 -13.91 -36.67 0.49
N ALA A 40 -13.48 -35.56 1.08
CA ALA A 40 -12.51 -34.64 0.47
C ALA A 40 -12.04 -33.54 1.44
N GLN A 41 -11.46 -33.87 2.60
CA GLN A 41 -10.81 -32.84 3.43
C GLN A 41 -9.83 -33.45 4.45
N SER A 42 -8.79 -34.10 3.95
CA SER A 42 -7.70 -34.60 4.79
C SER A 42 -6.37 -34.62 4.06
N VAL A 43 -6.02 -33.54 3.33
CA VAL A 43 -4.65 -33.27 2.87
C VAL A 43 -4.46 -31.75 2.67
N SER A 44 -4.41 -30.96 3.75
CA SER A 44 -3.82 -29.59 3.76
C SER A 44 -3.81 -28.92 5.15
N ALA A 45 -3.75 -29.71 6.23
CA ALA A 45 -3.65 -29.18 7.60
C ALA A 45 -2.33 -29.58 8.28
N GLN A 46 -1.23 -29.62 7.54
CA GLN A 46 0.12 -29.93 8.04
C GLN A 46 1.19 -29.18 7.26
N SER A 47 1.23 -27.84 7.40
CA SER A 47 2.44 -27.03 7.15
C SER A 47 2.24 -25.58 7.63
N ALA A 48 1.69 -25.37 8.83
CA ALA A 48 1.57 -24.04 9.44
C ALA A 48 1.85 -24.06 10.96
N GLN A 49 2.76 -24.93 11.41
CA GLN A 49 3.15 -25.03 12.81
C GLN A 49 4.68 -24.96 12.91
N ALA A 50 5.20 -23.74 12.77
CA ALA A 50 6.50 -23.30 13.31
C ALA A 50 6.66 -21.78 13.09
N ALA A 51 5.69 -20.97 13.49
CA ALA A 51 5.94 -19.57 13.83
C ALA A 51 5.85 -19.53 15.35
N GLY A 52 7.01 -19.44 16.01
CA GLY A 52 7.04 -19.28 17.46
C GLY A 52 6.18 -18.08 17.85
N GLU A 53 5.50 -18.20 19.00
CA GLU A 53 4.99 -17.09 19.79
C GLU A 53 6.17 -16.16 20.15
N GLY A 54 6.62 -15.40 19.17
CA GLY A 54 7.44 -14.23 19.40
C GLY A 54 6.52 -13.19 20.00
N VAL A 55 6.86 -12.74 21.21
CA VAL A 55 6.32 -11.52 21.79
C VAL A 55 6.31 -10.48 20.67
N LEU A 56 5.12 -10.11 20.18
CA LEU A 56 4.99 -9.02 19.22
C LEU A 56 5.56 -7.81 19.94
N SER A 57 6.73 -7.35 19.49
CA SER A 57 7.37 -6.19 20.06
C SER A 57 6.46 -5.01 19.77
N ASP A 58 6.04 -4.24 20.78
CA ASP A 58 5.21 -3.03 20.58
C ASP A 58 5.96 -1.90 19.84
N ARG A 59 7.21 -2.16 19.46
CA ARG A 59 8.09 -1.27 18.71
C ARG A 59 8.84 -2.06 17.66
N PHE A 60 8.69 -1.65 16.42
CA PHE A 60 9.34 -2.26 15.28
C PHE A 60 10.25 -1.24 14.58
N PRO A 61 11.58 -1.44 14.59
CA PRO A 61 12.51 -0.58 13.87
C PRO A 61 12.28 -0.63 12.35
N THR A 62 12.43 0.50 11.68
CA THR A 62 12.53 0.57 10.21
C THR A 62 13.99 0.54 9.78
N GLY A 63 14.25 0.05 8.57
CA GLY A 63 15.61 -0.20 8.10
C GLY A 63 16.21 0.99 7.36
N GLU A 64 17.52 1.20 7.55
CA GLU A 64 18.30 2.08 6.68
C GLU A 64 19.01 1.23 5.63
N ALA A 65 18.67 1.43 4.35
CA ALA A 65 19.38 0.73 3.28
C ALA A 65 20.86 1.17 3.24
N PRO A 66 21.82 0.23 3.12
CA PRO A 66 23.23 0.59 2.99
C PRO A 66 23.45 1.49 1.77
N GLY A 67 24.08 2.66 1.97
CA GLY A 67 24.28 3.68 0.94
C GLY A 67 23.44 4.95 1.12
N THR A 68 22.49 4.99 2.06
CA THR A 68 21.66 6.17 2.36
C THR A 68 22.30 7.20 3.30
N GLY A 69 23.54 7.00 3.75
CA GLY A 69 24.28 7.95 4.62
C GLY A 69 24.57 9.33 4.02
N SER A 70 23.83 9.73 2.97
CA SER A 70 23.94 10.99 2.25
C SER A 70 22.59 11.70 2.05
N LEU A 71 21.46 11.11 2.48
CA LEU A 71 20.17 11.80 2.43
C LEU A 71 20.03 12.77 3.60
N PRO A 72 19.43 13.96 3.38
CA PRO A 72 19.09 14.82 4.48
C PRO A 72 17.99 14.19 5.34
N ASP A 73 18.01 14.47 6.63
CA ASP A 73 16.87 14.16 7.50
C ASP A 73 15.61 14.85 6.96
N ALA A 74 14.45 14.27 7.28
CA ALA A 74 13.18 14.85 6.92
C ALA A 74 13.02 16.27 7.49
N PRO A 75 12.45 17.23 6.74
CA PRO A 75 12.29 18.59 7.21
C PRO A 75 11.25 18.66 8.33
N ARG A 76 11.47 19.55 9.31
CA ARG A 76 10.50 19.85 10.39
C ARG A 76 9.34 20.72 9.91
N ASP A 77 9.48 21.33 8.74
CA ASP A 77 8.53 22.20 8.08
C ASP A 77 8.05 21.62 6.74
N GLU A 78 6.80 21.89 6.36
CA GLU A 78 6.09 21.20 5.26
C GLU A 78 6.56 21.56 3.83
N ARG A 79 7.71 22.21 3.68
CA ARG A 79 8.19 22.62 2.36
C ARG A 79 9.11 21.57 1.77
N SER A 80 8.54 20.66 1.01
CA SER A 80 9.27 20.04 -0.09
C SER A 80 8.37 19.88 -1.29
N GLY A 81 8.85 20.36 -2.43
CA GLY A 81 8.25 20.03 -3.72
C GLY A 81 8.72 18.62 -4.06
N PHE A 82 7.80 17.66 -4.03
CA PHE A 82 8.09 16.31 -4.46
C PHE A 82 8.11 16.29 -5.98
N THR A 83 9.08 15.57 -6.55
CA THR A 83 9.05 15.29 -7.99
C THR A 83 8.06 14.17 -8.22
N ALA A 84 7.24 14.27 -9.27
CA ALA A 84 6.36 13.19 -9.67
C ALA A 84 7.13 11.87 -9.79
N TRP A 85 6.60 10.83 -9.18
CA TRP A 85 7.27 9.54 -9.04
C TRP A 85 6.29 8.41 -9.29
N SER A 86 6.81 7.21 -9.55
CA SER A 86 5.97 6.06 -9.88
C SER A 86 6.38 4.81 -9.12
N TYR A 87 5.39 3.98 -8.85
CA TYR A 87 5.54 2.69 -8.19
C TYR A 87 4.55 1.69 -8.77
N HIS A 88 4.74 0.42 -8.49
CA HIS A 88 3.75 -0.61 -8.75
C HIS A 88 3.69 -1.59 -7.58
N ILE A 89 2.49 -2.03 -7.27
CA ILE A 89 2.25 -2.97 -6.18
C ILE A 89 2.38 -4.38 -6.73
N THR A 90 3.32 -5.15 -6.19
CA THR A 90 3.51 -6.54 -6.62
C THR A 90 2.43 -7.44 -6.03
N SER A 91 2.26 -8.63 -6.61
CA SER A 91 1.27 -9.62 -6.14
C SER A 91 1.50 -10.09 -4.69
N SER A 92 2.71 -9.92 -4.15
CA SER A 92 3.01 -10.25 -2.75
C SER A 92 2.20 -9.41 -1.75
N CYS A 93 1.69 -8.25 -2.17
CA CYS A 93 0.91 -7.32 -1.36
C CYS A 93 -0.61 -7.47 -1.54
N SER A 94 -1.09 -8.60 -2.03
CA SER A 94 -2.52 -8.79 -2.32
C SER A 94 -3.39 -8.50 -1.09
N GLY A 95 -4.35 -7.58 -1.25
CA GLY A 95 -5.25 -7.13 -0.18
C GLY A 95 -4.72 -5.96 0.67
N LEU A 96 -3.50 -5.49 0.42
CA LEU A 96 -2.87 -4.35 1.11
C LEU A 96 -2.73 -3.12 0.19
N GLU A 97 -3.34 -3.14 -0.99
CA GLU A 97 -3.18 -2.09 -1.98
C GLU A 97 -3.71 -0.73 -1.49
N GLY A 98 -4.81 -0.75 -0.74
CA GLY A 98 -5.41 0.46 -0.15
C GLY A 98 -4.46 1.20 0.80
N PRO A 99 -3.96 0.54 1.85
CA PRO A 99 -2.93 1.09 2.75
C PRO A 99 -1.66 1.58 2.04
N ILE A 100 -1.17 0.86 1.02
CA ILE A 100 0.01 1.29 0.25
C ILE A 100 -0.28 2.59 -0.49
N ARG A 101 -1.43 2.69 -1.17
CA ARG A 101 -1.87 3.92 -1.84
C ARG A 101 -2.01 5.08 -0.87
N GLN A 102 -2.54 4.82 0.34
CA GLN A 102 -2.62 5.85 1.37
C GLN A 102 -1.23 6.38 1.74
N GLY A 103 -0.26 5.49 1.95
CA GLY A 103 1.12 5.88 2.24
C GLY A 103 1.77 6.67 1.09
N ALA A 104 1.56 6.25 -0.16
CA ALA A 104 2.05 6.97 -1.32
C ALA A 104 1.44 8.38 -1.45
N ASN A 105 0.14 8.49 -1.22
CA ASN A 105 -0.61 9.75 -1.34
C ASN A 105 -0.19 10.80 -0.31
N PHE A 106 0.39 10.40 0.83
CA PHE A 106 0.91 11.34 1.82
C PHE A 106 1.99 12.28 1.25
N TRP A 107 2.86 11.74 0.38
CA TRP A 107 3.93 12.50 -0.25
C TRP A 107 3.49 13.22 -1.54
N GLY A 108 2.27 12.98 -2.02
CA GLY A 108 1.75 13.59 -3.24
C GLY A 108 2.44 13.11 -4.51
N ASP A 109 1.86 13.50 -5.65
CA ASP A 109 2.37 13.28 -7.03
C ASP A 109 2.83 11.84 -7.37
N ALA A 110 2.32 10.86 -6.63
CA ALA A 110 2.58 9.44 -6.82
C ALA A 110 1.70 8.88 -7.94
N GLN A 111 2.31 8.14 -8.86
CA GLN A 111 1.59 7.39 -9.89
C GLN A 111 1.78 5.90 -9.68
N GLU A 112 0.71 5.22 -9.29
CA GLU A 112 0.68 3.76 -9.34
C GLU A 112 0.55 3.30 -10.79
N THR A 113 1.43 2.41 -11.20
CA THR A 113 1.41 1.77 -12.51
C THR A 113 1.17 0.27 -12.37
N SER A 114 0.90 -0.40 -13.49
CA SER A 114 0.67 -1.85 -13.48
C SER A 114 1.95 -2.69 -13.36
N SER A 115 3.12 -2.14 -13.71
CA SER A 115 4.37 -2.93 -13.82
C SER A 115 5.68 -2.13 -13.92
N SER A 116 5.65 -0.80 -13.81
CA SER A 116 6.83 0.07 -13.91
C SER A 116 7.00 0.97 -12.68
N GLY A 117 8.17 1.60 -12.56
CA GLY A 117 8.54 2.36 -11.36
C GLY A 117 8.97 1.45 -10.21
N THR A 118 9.01 2.01 -9.00
CA THR A 118 9.44 1.32 -7.78
C THR A 118 8.57 0.09 -7.49
N PRO A 119 9.11 -1.14 -7.45
CA PRO A 119 8.36 -2.31 -7.01
C PRO A 119 8.13 -2.25 -5.50
N VAL A 120 6.86 -2.38 -5.09
CA VAL A 120 6.46 -2.51 -3.68
C VAL A 120 6.10 -3.97 -3.39
N GLU A 121 6.85 -4.58 -2.49
CA GLU A 121 6.73 -5.98 -2.07
C GLU A 121 6.32 -6.07 -0.61
N CYS A 122 5.65 -7.17 -0.25
CA CYS A 122 5.17 -7.42 1.10
C CYS A 122 5.66 -8.76 1.63
N THR A 123 5.92 -8.82 2.93
CA THR A 123 6.38 -10.02 3.63
C THR A 123 5.70 -10.17 4.99
N GLY A 124 5.50 -11.42 5.43
CA GLY A 124 4.90 -11.72 6.73
C GLY A 124 5.85 -11.63 7.93
N GLY A 125 7.14 -11.35 7.70
CA GLY A 125 8.18 -11.33 8.73
C GLY A 125 9.09 -10.12 8.62
N TYR A 126 10.25 -10.18 9.29
CA TYR A 126 11.26 -9.13 9.19
C TYR A 126 11.89 -9.08 7.81
N VAL A 127 12.19 -7.86 7.35
CA VAL A 127 12.90 -7.59 6.10
C VAL A 127 14.38 -7.90 6.29
N GLN A 128 14.94 -8.70 5.39
CA GLN A 128 16.35 -9.11 5.43
C GLN A 128 17.19 -8.24 4.50
N GLY A 129 18.45 -7.98 4.86
CA GLY A 129 19.39 -7.24 4.01
C GLY A 129 19.10 -5.74 3.91
N CYS A 130 18.38 -5.18 4.88
CA CYS A 130 18.17 -3.74 5.02
C CYS A 130 18.73 -3.26 6.36
N GLY A 131 19.88 -2.59 6.33
CA GLY A 131 20.59 -2.19 7.54
C GLY A 131 21.00 -3.39 8.40
N GLY A 132 21.08 -3.16 9.72
CA GLY A 132 21.37 -4.21 10.71
C GLY A 132 20.15 -4.54 11.56
N GLY A 133 19.84 -5.84 11.70
CA GLY A 133 18.85 -6.34 12.66
C GLY A 133 17.48 -6.70 12.07
N ASN A 134 16.48 -6.75 12.95
CA ASN A 134 15.09 -7.09 12.62
C ASN A 134 14.32 -5.80 12.31
N VAL A 135 14.11 -5.52 11.03
CA VAL A 135 13.41 -4.32 10.57
C VAL A 135 12.12 -4.68 9.83
N VAL A 136 11.13 -3.79 9.86
CA VAL A 136 9.79 -4.04 9.28
C VAL A 136 9.55 -3.35 7.95
N GLY A 137 10.48 -2.53 7.49
CA GLY A 137 10.40 -1.91 6.18
C GLY A 137 11.78 -1.59 5.65
N CYS A 138 11.86 -1.48 4.34
CA CYS A 138 13.04 -0.98 3.67
C CYS A 138 12.73 -0.38 2.31
N ASN A 139 13.39 0.73 2.01
CA ASN A 139 13.52 1.28 0.68
C ASN A 139 14.99 1.25 0.24
N TRP A 140 15.31 0.44 -0.77
CA TRP A 140 16.64 0.39 -1.36
C TRP A 140 16.78 1.41 -2.47
N GLY A 141 17.93 2.07 -2.52
CA GLY A 141 18.33 2.89 -3.68
C GLY A 141 17.47 4.13 -3.94
N GLN A 142 16.68 4.59 -2.96
CA GLN A 142 15.73 5.70 -3.12
C GLN A 142 14.62 5.39 -4.14
N GLY A 143 14.04 4.19 -4.07
CA GLY A 143 12.97 3.74 -4.96
C GLY A 143 13.37 2.65 -5.97
N ASP A 144 14.53 2.01 -5.81
CA ASP A 144 14.86 0.83 -6.61
C ASP A 144 13.95 -0.37 -6.23
N ARG A 145 13.62 -0.47 -4.95
CA ARG A 145 12.72 -1.49 -4.39
C ARG A 145 12.24 -1.07 -3.01
N ILE A 146 10.99 -1.38 -2.68
CA ILE A 146 10.43 -1.22 -1.34
C ILE A 146 9.89 -2.57 -0.86
N MET A 147 10.21 -2.95 0.38
CA MET A 147 9.62 -4.11 1.04
C MET A 147 8.97 -3.71 2.35
N LEU A 148 7.73 -4.16 2.56
CA LEU A 148 6.88 -3.83 3.70
C LEU A 148 6.54 -5.11 4.49
N SER A 149 6.72 -5.09 5.80
CA SER A 149 6.33 -6.18 6.68
C SER A 149 4.90 -6.02 7.16
N THR A 150 4.14 -7.12 7.19
CA THR A 150 2.79 -7.15 7.80
C THR A 150 2.81 -7.34 9.31
N LEU A 151 3.99 -7.29 9.96
CA LEU A 151 4.10 -7.37 11.42
C LEU A 151 3.58 -6.11 12.13
N VAL A 152 3.51 -4.98 11.42
CA VAL A 152 3.03 -3.70 11.96
C VAL A 152 1.51 -3.57 11.84
N SER A 153 0.88 -2.91 12.81
CA SER A 153 -0.56 -2.62 12.81
C SER A 153 -0.91 -1.51 11.81
N ASP A 154 -0.19 -0.38 11.84
CA ASP A 154 -0.38 0.73 10.90
C ASP A 154 0.47 0.54 9.64
N PHE A 155 0.00 -0.36 8.77
CA PHE A 155 0.67 -0.68 7.51
C PHE A 155 0.72 0.52 6.55
N ALA A 156 -0.27 1.41 6.60
CA ALA A 156 -0.28 2.61 5.76
C ALA A 156 0.82 3.59 6.18
N LEU A 157 1.05 3.75 7.49
CA LEU A 157 2.12 4.59 8.01
C LEU A 157 3.49 4.01 7.70
N LEU A 158 3.65 2.68 7.78
CA LEU A 158 4.88 2.02 7.33
C LEU A 158 5.11 2.27 5.83
N ALA A 159 4.09 2.14 4.99
CA ALA A 159 4.22 2.44 3.58
C ALA A 159 4.64 3.91 3.34
N ALA A 160 4.02 4.87 4.06
CA ALA A 160 4.43 6.27 3.99
C ALA A 160 5.89 6.46 4.39
N HIS A 161 6.32 5.85 5.49
CA HIS A 161 7.70 5.90 5.96
C HIS A 161 8.67 5.43 4.87
N GLU A 162 8.43 4.24 4.31
CA GLU A 162 9.32 3.68 3.30
C GLU A 162 9.30 4.47 1.98
N PHE A 163 8.17 5.07 1.58
CA PHE A 163 8.17 5.98 0.43
C PHE A 163 8.97 7.27 0.69
N GLY A 164 8.98 7.78 1.92
CA GLY A 164 9.73 8.97 2.29
C GLY A 164 11.25 8.83 2.09
N HIS A 165 11.76 7.59 2.15
CA HIS A 165 13.15 7.26 1.84
C HIS A 165 13.54 7.46 0.36
N ASN A 166 12.60 7.79 -0.53
CA ASN A 166 12.96 8.32 -1.85
C ASN A 166 13.70 9.67 -1.77
N TRP A 167 13.53 10.42 -0.67
CA TRP A 167 14.09 11.76 -0.52
C TRP A 167 14.80 12.01 0.81
N TYR A 168 14.46 11.28 1.87
CA TYR A 168 14.95 11.56 3.22
C TYR A 168 15.57 10.36 3.93
N GLY A 169 16.52 10.66 4.82
CA GLY A 169 16.90 9.76 5.90
C GLY A 169 15.84 9.72 7.01
N HIS A 170 16.13 8.95 8.04
CA HIS A 170 15.34 9.00 9.27
C HIS A 170 15.43 10.38 9.93
N SER A 171 14.37 10.76 10.65
CA SER A 171 14.42 11.86 11.60
C SER A 171 14.90 11.38 12.99
N ASP A 172 14.87 12.27 14.00
CA ASP A 172 15.26 11.89 15.37
C ASP A 172 14.52 10.63 15.86
N PRO A 173 15.16 9.82 16.74
CA PRO A 173 14.53 8.63 17.32
C PRO A 173 13.15 8.89 17.92
N GLY A 174 12.20 7.98 17.67
CA GLY A 174 10.86 8.03 18.24
C GLY A 174 9.86 7.17 17.46
N CYS A 175 8.60 7.20 17.89
CA CYS A 175 7.51 6.55 17.16
C CYS A 175 7.10 7.38 15.95
N ALA A 176 6.97 6.71 14.80
CA ALA A 176 6.40 7.27 13.60
C ALA A 176 4.94 7.70 13.83
N SER A 177 4.51 8.77 13.17
CA SER A 177 3.10 9.17 13.16
C SER A 177 2.78 10.06 11.97
N TRP A 178 1.49 10.17 11.64
CA TRP A 178 0.97 11.02 10.56
C TRP A 178 1.01 12.53 10.85
N ALA A 179 1.57 12.98 11.99
CA ALA A 179 1.49 14.38 12.42
C ALA A 179 2.28 15.34 11.51
N SER A 180 3.35 14.87 10.87
CA SER A 180 4.17 15.65 9.94
C SER A 180 5.08 14.72 9.11
N ALA A 181 5.70 15.22 8.03
CA ALA A 181 6.73 14.48 7.30
C ALA A 181 7.90 14.07 8.22
N TYR A 182 8.29 14.96 9.13
CA TYR A 182 9.28 14.68 10.16
C TYR A 182 8.89 13.49 11.04
N ASP A 183 7.64 13.46 11.50
CA ASP A 183 7.15 12.39 12.36
C ASP A 183 6.90 11.09 11.59
N VAL A 184 6.53 11.12 10.31
CA VAL A 184 6.45 9.92 9.47
C VAL A 184 7.81 9.25 9.37
N MET A 185 8.88 10.03 9.23
CA MET A 185 10.26 9.53 9.06
C MET A 185 10.98 9.11 10.34
N ARG A 186 10.29 9.02 11.49
CA ARG A 186 10.91 8.50 12.71
C ARG A 186 11.15 6.99 12.60
N PRO A 187 12.26 6.46 13.14
CA PRO A 187 12.77 5.13 12.81
C PRO A 187 12.07 3.96 13.52
N THR A 188 10.86 4.14 14.05
CA THR A 188 10.17 3.09 14.82
C THR A 188 8.68 3.14 14.59
N MET A 189 8.12 2.02 14.14
CA MET A 189 6.69 1.79 14.12
C MET A 189 6.22 1.38 15.50
N CYS A 190 5.21 2.09 15.99
CA CYS A 190 4.44 1.87 17.19
C CYS A 190 2.95 1.79 16.75
#